data_AF-A0AAP0EGI8-F1
#
_entry.id   AF-A0AAP0EGI8-F1
#
_cell.length_a   1.000
_cell.length_b   1.000
_cell.length_c   1.000
_cell.angle_alpha   90.00
_cell.angle_beta   90.00
_cell.angle_gamma   90.00
#
_symmetry.space_group_name_H-M   'P 1'
#
loop_
_entity.id
_entity.type
_entity.pdbx_description
1 polymer ?
#
loop_
_entity_poly.entity_id
_entity_poly.type
_entity_poly.pdbx_seq_one_letter_code
_entity_poly.pdbx_strand_id
1 'polypeptide(L)'
;MLPRNKLRDDRDRKLRIFVGDEHPFGDRPLEPYIMPPRQVREMRPRARRAMIRAQKKAEEEKDEKAKNTRVKKSVKPEALLMSEKMKQTFGSSFSS
;
A
#
# COMPACT_ATOMS: atom_id res chain seq x y z
N MET A 1 -23.50 4.32 30.42
CA MET A 1 -24.84 4.67 29.90
C MET A 1 -25.81 3.58 30.32
N LEU A 2 -26.45 3.75 31.47
CA LEU A 2 -27.41 2.80 32.00
C LEU A 2 -28.81 3.42 32.02
N PRO A 3 -29.88 2.63 31.84
CA PRO A 3 -31.25 3.13 31.95
C PRO A 3 -31.47 3.85 33.29
N ARG A 4 -32.12 5.01 33.26
CA ARG A 4 -32.43 5.77 34.47
C ARG A 4 -33.59 5.11 35.21
N ASN A 5 -33.28 4.22 36.13
CA ASN A 5 -34.23 3.52 36.97
C ASN A 5 -33.64 3.28 38.38
N LYS A 6 -34.45 2.75 39.30
CA LYS A 6 -34.02 2.47 40.69
C LYS A 6 -32.89 1.43 40.81
N LEU A 7 -32.60 0.69 39.74
CA LEU A 7 -31.55 -0.35 39.71
C LEU A 7 -30.23 0.16 39.15
N ARG A 8 -30.15 1.44 38.75
CA ARG A 8 -28.93 1.99 38.16
C ARG A 8 -27.74 1.83 39.10
N ASP A 9 -27.92 2.23 40.36
CA ASP A 9 -26.85 2.21 41.35
C ASP A 9 -26.42 0.77 41.67
N ASP A 10 -27.38 -0.15 41.79
CA ASP A 10 -27.10 -1.58 42.03
C ASP A 10 -26.33 -2.24 40.88
N ARG A 11 -26.53 -1.77 39.65
CA ARG A 11 -25.76 -2.26 38.49
C ARG A 11 -24.37 -1.64 38.46
N ASP A 12 -24.24 -0.34 38.73
CA ASP A 12 -22.94 0.34 38.76
C ASP A 12 -22.02 -0.26 39.85
N ARG A 13 -22.58 -0.71 41.00
CA ARG A 13 -21.82 -1.45 42.03
C ARG A 13 -21.21 -2.78 41.56
N LYS A 14 -21.70 -3.36 40.45
CA LYS A 14 -21.15 -4.60 39.88
C LYS A 14 -19.98 -4.35 38.93
N LEU A 15 -19.76 -3.12 38.49
CA LEU A 15 -18.66 -2.76 37.61
C LEU A 15 -17.39 -2.48 38.43
N ARG A 16 -16.25 -3.03 38.01
CA ARG A 16 -14.93 -2.80 38.62
C ARG A 16 -13.96 -2.42 37.49
N ILE A 17 -13.22 -1.33 37.69
CA ILE A 17 -12.33 -0.77 36.68
C ILE A 17 -10.91 -0.82 37.24
N PHE A 18 -10.00 -1.39 36.46
CA PHE A 18 -8.56 -1.46 36.74
C PHE A 18 -7.82 -0.74 35.62
N VAL A 19 -6.72 -0.06 35.96
CA VAL A 19 -5.96 0.76 34.99
C VAL A 19 -5.06 -0.12 34.09
N GLY A 20 -4.62 -1.26 34.61
CA GLY A 20 -3.84 -2.25 33.87
C GLY A 20 -4.59 -3.57 33.69
N ASP A 21 -3.87 -4.57 33.19
CA ASP A 21 -4.43 -5.90 32.93
C ASP A 21 -4.55 -6.77 34.20
N GLU A 22 -3.82 -6.41 35.27
CA GLU A 22 -3.85 -7.14 36.53
C GLU A 22 -5.07 -6.75 37.37
N HIS A 23 -5.79 -7.77 37.86
CA HIS A 23 -6.94 -7.60 38.73
C HIS A 23 -7.06 -8.74 39.76
N PRO A 24 -7.58 -8.48 40.98
CA PRO A 24 -7.66 -9.48 42.06
C PRO A 24 -8.74 -10.56 41.85
N PHE A 25 -9.41 -10.59 40.69
CA PHE A 25 -10.44 -11.56 40.37
C PHE A 25 -9.93 -12.78 39.59
N GLY A 26 -8.63 -13.04 39.55
CA GLY A 26 -8.03 -14.17 38.82
C GLY A 26 -8.52 -15.55 39.29
N ASP A 27 -8.92 -15.67 40.56
CA ASP A 27 -9.45 -16.93 41.11
C ASP A 27 -10.86 -17.26 40.61
N ARG A 28 -11.57 -16.28 40.03
CA ARG A 28 -12.92 -16.48 39.49
C ARG A 28 -12.82 -16.77 38.00
N PRO A 29 -13.51 -17.81 37.48
CA PRO A 29 -13.55 -18.03 36.04
C PRO A 29 -14.21 -16.83 35.37
N LEU A 30 -13.44 -16.15 34.51
CA LEU A 30 -13.86 -14.97 33.75
C LEU A 30 -13.97 -15.36 32.28
N GLU A 31 -15.15 -15.21 31.71
CA GLU A 31 -15.35 -15.37 30.27
C GLU A 31 -14.76 -14.17 29.53
N PRO A 32 -13.80 -14.36 28.61
CA PRO A 32 -13.24 -13.27 27.84
C PRO A 32 -14.30 -12.70 26.90
N TYR A 33 -14.60 -11.41 27.06
CA TYR A 33 -15.54 -10.72 26.17
C TYR A 33 -14.81 -10.15 24.95
N ILE A 34 -15.18 -10.64 23.76
CA ILE A 34 -14.72 -10.09 22.49
C ILE A 34 -15.78 -9.12 21.99
N MET A 35 -15.33 -7.92 21.60
CA MET A 35 -16.22 -6.94 20.99
C MET A 35 -16.75 -7.47 19.65
N PRO A 36 -18.05 -7.31 19.36
CA PRO A 36 -18.60 -7.63 18.04
C PRO A 36 -17.82 -6.92 16.92
N PRO A 37 -17.74 -7.52 15.72
CA PRO A 37 -17.02 -6.93 14.59
C PRO A 37 -17.60 -5.54 14.28
N ARG A 38 -16.76 -4.52 14.43
CA ARG A 38 -17.14 -3.14 14.17
C ARG A 38 -17.04 -2.85 12.67
N GLN A 39 -17.97 -2.08 12.14
CA GLN A 39 -17.81 -1.52 10.80
C GLN A 39 -16.61 -0.58 10.80
N VAL A 40 -15.72 -0.79 9.83
CA VAL A 40 -14.57 0.11 9.62
C VAL A 40 -15.11 1.44 9.11
N ARG A 41 -14.59 2.55 9.64
CA ARG A 41 -14.91 3.88 9.11
C ARG A 41 -14.60 3.90 7.62
N GLU A 42 -15.54 4.35 6.82
CA GLU A 42 -15.29 4.56 5.40
C GLU A 42 -14.12 5.52 5.19
N MET A 43 -13.37 5.27 4.11
CA MET A 43 -12.29 6.16 3.71
C MET A 43 -12.84 7.56 3.44
N ARG A 44 -12.24 8.57 4.09
CA ARG A 44 -12.60 9.97 3.88
C ARG A 44 -12.51 10.32 2.38
N PRO A 45 -13.42 11.16 1.84
CA PRO A 45 -13.43 11.51 0.42
C PRO A 45 -12.08 12.01 -0.11
N ARG A 46 -11.34 12.81 0.67
CA ARG A 46 -10.00 13.29 0.28
C ARG A 46 -8.98 12.16 0.14
N ALA A 47 -8.99 11.17 1.03
CA ALA A 47 -8.08 10.04 0.98
C ALA A 47 -8.41 9.13 -0.22
N ARG A 48 -9.70 8.86 -0.47
CA ARG A 48 -10.15 8.17 -1.70
C ARG A 48 -9.65 8.89 -2.96
N ARG A 49 -9.86 10.21 -3.05
CA ARG A 49 -9.39 11.01 -4.20
C ARG A 49 -7.88 11.01 -4.38
N ALA A 50 -7.11 11.09 -3.29
CA ALA A 50 -5.66 11.06 -3.35
C ALA A 50 -5.13 9.71 -3.88
N MET A 51 -5.70 8.59 -3.44
CA MET A 51 -5.38 7.26 -3.97
C MET A 51 -5.69 7.16 -5.46
N ILE A 52 -6.87 7.61 -5.89
CA ILE A 52 -7.24 7.61 -7.31
C ILE A 52 -6.25 8.44 -8.14
N ARG A 53 -5.85 9.62 -7.65
CA ARG A 53 -4.84 10.45 -8.36
C ARG A 53 -3.47 9.78 -8.42
N ALA A 54 -3.04 9.15 -7.33
CA ALA A 54 -1.77 8.43 -7.29
C ALA A 54 -1.78 7.23 -8.25
N GLN A 55 -2.88 6.48 -8.32
CA GLN A 55 -3.07 5.38 -9.27
C GLN A 55 -2.98 5.88 -10.71
N LYS A 56 -3.73 6.93 -11.06
CA LYS A 56 -3.69 7.53 -12.41
C LYS A 56 -2.29 8.00 -12.80
N LYS A 57 -1.61 8.72 -11.90
CA LYS A 57 -0.22 9.17 -12.15
C LYS A 57 0.75 8.00 -12.36
N ALA A 58 0.60 6.92 -11.58
CA ALA A 58 1.43 5.73 -11.71
C ALA A 58 1.18 4.97 -13.03
N GLU A 59 -0.05 4.99 -13.55
CA GLU A 59 -0.38 4.44 -14.87
C GLU A 59 0.24 5.27 -16.00
N GLU A 60 0.10 6.60 -15.94
CA GLU A 60 0.71 7.52 -16.91
C GLU A 60 2.24 7.36 -16.97
N GLU A 61 2.91 7.30 -15.82
CA GLU A 61 4.36 7.08 -15.76
C GLU A 61 4.79 5.72 -16.34
N LYS A 62 3.95 4.68 -16.22
CA LYS A 62 4.20 3.36 -16.84
C LYS A 62 4.06 3.44 -18.36
N ASP A 63 3.03 4.11 -18.85
CA ASP A 63 2.80 4.28 -20.29
C ASP A 63 3.89 5.13 -20.95
N GLU A 64 4.35 6.20 -20.30
CA GLU A 64 5.47 7.01 -20.76
C GLU A 64 6.79 6.22 -20.81
N LYS A 65 7.07 5.42 -19.78
CA LYS A 65 8.23 4.51 -19.77
C LYS A 65 8.15 3.45 -20.86
N ALA A 66 6.96 2.91 -21.12
CA ALA A 66 6.74 1.93 -22.20
C ALA A 66 6.94 2.55 -23.60
N LYS A 67 6.50 3.80 -23.82
CA LYS A 67 6.73 4.52 -25.08
C LYS A 67 8.20 4.87 -25.29
N ASN A 68 8.88 5.36 -24.25
CA ASN A 68 10.28 5.79 -24.33
C ASN A 68 11.25 4.59 -24.54
N THR A 69 10.94 3.41 -24.00
CA THR A 69 11.71 2.18 -24.29
C THR A 69 11.52 1.69 -25.72
N ARG A 70 10.33 1.84 -26.31
CA ARG A 70 10.06 1.47 -27.71
C ARG A 70 10.82 2.36 -28.70
N VAL A 71 10.85 3.68 -28.47
CA VAL A 71 11.61 4.64 -29.30
C VAL A 71 13.12 4.39 -29.22
N LYS A 72 13.67 4.05 -28.05
CA LYS A 72 15.10 3.71 -27.91
C LYS A 72 15.49 2.39 -28.60
N LYS A 73 14.54 1.49 -28.87
CA LYS A 73 14.81 0.22 -29.55
C LYS A 73 14.81 0.38 -31.07
N SER A 74 14.09 1.35 -31.62
CA SER A 74 14.03 1.64 -33.06
C SER A 74 15.16 2.51 -33.61
N VAL A 75 15.90 3.24 -32.75
CA VAL A 75 17.05 4.07 -33.18
C VAL A 75 18.38 3.29 -33.21
N LYS A 76 18.47 2.17 -32.48
CA LYS A 76 19.67 1.32 -32.42
C LYS A 76 20.00 0.49 -33.68
N PRO A 77 19.05 0.03 -34.53
CA PRO A 77 19.39 -0.86 -35.62
C PRO A 77 20.18 -0.15 -36.73
N GLU A 78 19.89 1.12 -37.02
CA GLU A 78 20.62 1.88 -38.05
C GLU A 78 22.05 2.26 -37.62
N ALA A 79 22.24 2.64 -36.35
CA ALA A 79 23.56 2.97 -35.81
C ALA A 79 24.51 1.77 -35.75
N LEU A 80 23.98 0.56 -35.45
CA LEU A 80 24.76 -0.68 -35.47
C LEU A 80 25.15 -1.08 -36.90
N LEU A 81 24.22 -1.01 -37.86
CA LEU A 81 24.49 -1.31 -39.27
C LEU A 81 25.51 -0.34 -39.91
N MET A 82 25.47 0.94 -39.55
CA MET A 82 26.46 1.94 -39.98
C MET A 82 27.85 1.63 -39.39
N SER A 83 27.91 1.22 -38.13
CA SER A 83 29.17 0.88 -37.45
C SER A 83 29.80 -0.42 -37.99
N GLU A 84 29.00 -1.39 -38.43
CA GLU A 84 29.48 -2.63 -39.06
C GLU A 84 29.98 -2.37 -40.49
N LYS A 85 29.29 -1.54 -41.27
CA LYS A 85 29.74 -1.16 -42.61
C LYS A 85 31.07 -0.39 -42.59
N MET A 86 31.29 0.50 -41.62
CA MET A 86 32.55 1.24 -41.51
C MET A 86 33.75 0.35 -41.11
N LYS A 87 33.52 -0.74 -40.36
CA LYS A 87 34.59 -1.69 -40.00
C LYS A 87 35.01 -2.58 -41.17
N GLN A 88 34.10 -2.88 -42.09
CA GLN A 88 34.40 -3.68 -43.28
C GLN A 88 35.17 -2.89 -44.35
N THR A 89 34.95 -1.58 -44.48
CA THR A 89 35.60 -0.77 -45.52
C THR A 89 37.02 -0.33 -45.18
N PHE A 90 37.39 -0.25 -43.90
CA PHE A 90 38.72 0.18 -43.45
C PHE A 90 39.64 -0.98 -43.01
N GLY A 91 39.18 -2.23 -43.07
CA GLY A 91 39.92 -3.40 -42.57
C GLY A 91 40.76 -4.16 -43.60
N SER A 92 40.77 -3.80 -44.89
CA SER A 92 41.41 -4.61 -45.94
C SER A 92 42.68 -4.01 -46.58
N SER A 93 43.28 -2.98 -46.00
CA SER A 93 44.49 -2.36 -46.55
C SER A 93 45.61 -2.19 -45.52
N PHE A 94 46.08 -3.27 -44.88
CA PHE A 94 47.48 -3.33 -44.40
C PHE A 94 47.94 -4.75 -43.98
N SER A 95 48.67 -5.44 -44.86
CA SER A 95 49.77 -6.39 -44.57
C SER A 95 50.25 -6.93 -45.93
N SER A 96 51.29 -6.35 -46.55
CA SER A 96 52.71 -6.77 -46.45
C SER A 96 52.90 -8.27 -46.57
#